data_AF-A0A918T0T7-F1
#
_entry.id   AF-A0A918T0T7-F1
#
_cell.length_a   1.000
_cell.length_b   1.000
_cell.length_c   1.000
_cell.angle_alpha   90.00
_cell.angle_beta   90.00
_cell.angle_gamma   90.00
#
_symmetry.space_group_name_H-M   'P 1'
#
loop_
_entity.id
_entity.type
_entity.pdbx_description
1 polymer ?
#
loop_
_entity_poly.entity_id
_entity_poly.type
_entity_poly.pdbx_seq_one_letter_code
_entity_poly.pdbx_strand_id
1 'polypeptide(L)' 'MTTSDQPSPPNVDELEALRRAAREPRAVDAGQRDALQAKGMLQDDGDGMQLTPAGRHALDIGDGPTVPGLDN' A
#
# COMPACT_ATOMS: atom_id res chain seq x y z
N MET A 1 -3.40 30.06 1.74
CA MET A 1 -3.01 29.08 0.71
C MET A 1 -3.12 27.72 1.36
N THR A 2 -4.16 26.94 1.03
CA THR A 2 -4.30 25.57 1.54
C THR A 2 -3.68 24.65 0.51
N THR A 3 -2.36 24.51 0.51
CA THR A 3 -1.77 23.33 -0.14
C THR A 3 -2.10 22.18 0.80
N SER A 4 -3.24 21.54 0.53
CA SER A 4 -3.52 20.20 1.01
C SER A 4 -2.34 19.34 0.57
N ASP A 5 -1.32 19.24 1.41
CA ASP A 5 -0.30 18.20 1.35
C ASP A 5 -0.94 16.87 1.78
N GLN A 6 -2.12 16.59 1.22
CA GLN A 6 -2.76 15.32 1.37
C GLN A 6 -2.04 14.40 0.38
N PRO A 7 -1.37 13.34 0.84
CA PRO A 7 -0.75 12.38 -0.06
C PRO A 7 -1.82 11.94 -1.06
N SER A 8 -1.54 12.15 -2.35
CA SER A 8 -2.48 11.76 -3.39
C SER A 8 -2.80 10.28 -3.25
N PRO A 9 -4.06 9.86 -3.51
CA PRO A 9 -4.44 8.45 -3.43
C PRO A 9 -3.49 7.60 -4.28
N PRO A 10 -3.22 6.36 -3.87
CA PRO A 10 -2.33 5.48 -4.62
C PRO A 10 -2.99 5.11 -5.95
N ASN A 11 -2.21 5.16 -7.02
CA ASN A 11 -2.63 4.70 -8.34
C ASN A 11 -2.67 3.17 -8.40
N VAL A 12 -3.23 2.61 -9.48
CA VAL A 12 -3.35 1.15 -9.66
C VAL A 12 -2.00 0.44 -9.57
N ASP A 13 -0.95 0.96 -10.22
CA ASP A 13 0.42 0.43 -10.13
C ASP A 13 0.97 0.45 -8.70
N GLU A 14 0.64 1.49 -7.93
CA GLU A 14 1.09 1.63 -6.54
C GLU A 14 0.33 0.67 -5.62
N LEU A 15 -0.97 0.47 -5.85
CA LEU A 15 -1.76 -0.54 -5.15
C LEU A 15 -1.25 -1.96 -5.44
N GLU A 16 -0.89 -2.26 -6.69
CA GLU A 16 -0.25 -3.54 -7.03
C GLU A 16 1.12 -3.69 -6.38
N ALA A 17 1.93 -2.64 -6.38
CA ALA A 17 3.21 -2.63 -5.68
C ALA A 17 3.02 -2.82 -4.17
N LEU A 18 2.00 -2.22 -3.58
CA LEU A 18 1.67 -2.36 -2.16
C LEU A 18 1.19 -3.78 -1.83
N ARG A 19 0.39 -4.40 -2.72
CA ARG A 19 -0.01 -5.82 -2.60
C ARG A 19 1.19 -6.74 -2.68
N ARG A 20 2.09 -6.46 -3.62
CA ARG A 20 3.34 -7.22 -3.77
C ARG A 20 4.25 -7.00 -2.58
N ALA A 21 4.30 -5.79 -2.01
CA ALA A 21 5.06 -5.49 -0.79
C ALA A 21 4.52 -6.25 0.43
N ALA A 22 3.19 -6.40 0.52
CA ALA A 22 2.52 -7.14 1.57
C ALA A 22 2.87 -8.64 1.58
N ARG A 23 3.04 -9.23 0.40
CA ARG A 23 3.33 -10.66 0.23
C ARG A 23 4.83 -10.94 0.17
N GLU A 24 5.55 -10.13 -0.59
CA GLU A 24 6.97 -10.29 -0.93
C GLU A 24 7.65 -8.91 -1.00
N PRO A 25 8.01 -8.31 0.15
CA PRO A 25 8.62 -6.97 0.18
C PRO A 25 9.93 -6.87 -0.60
N ARG A 26 10.62 -8.00 -0.79
CA ARG A 26 11.85 -8.09 -1.59
C ARG A 26 11.63 -8.05 -3.11
N ALA A 27 10.41 -8.35 -3.57
CA ALA A 27 10.05 -8.37 -4.99
C ALA A 27 9.58 -7.02 -5.53
N VAL A 28 9.44 -6.01 -4.67
CA VAL A 28 9.03 -4.65 -5.06
C VAL A 28 10.26 -3.82 -5.37
N ASP A 29 10.22 -3.03 -6.43
CA ASP A 29 11.33 -2.16 -6.78
C ASP A 29 11.56 -1.05 -5.74
N ALA A 30 12.81 -0.61 -5.60
CA ALA A 30 13.17 0.42 -4.62
C ALA A 30 12.40 1.74 -4.85
N GLY A 31 12.16 2.12 -6.11
CA GLY A 31 11.37 3.31 -6.45
C GLY A 31 9.90 3.19 -6.06
N GLN A 32 9.31 2.00 -6.18
CA GLN A 32 7.94 1.75 -5.74
C GLN A 32 7.84 1.76 -4.21
N ARG A 33 8.84 1.20 -3.52
CA ARG A 33 8.91 1.25 -2.05
C ARG A 33 9.01 2.69 -1.54
N ASP A 34 9.86 3.51 -2.14
CA ASP A 34 10.02 4.92 -1.79
C ASP A 34 8.71 5.70 -2.00
N ALA A 35 8.04 5.50 -3.13
CA ALA A 35 6.75 6.11 -3.40
C ALA A 35 5.67 5.75 -2.36
N LEU A 36 5.60 4.47 -1.97
CA LEU A 36 4.66 3.98 -0.96
C LEU A 36 5.02 4.46 0.45
N GLN A 37 6.29 4.64 0.77
CA GLN A 37 6.74 5.25 2.01
C GLN A 37 6.44 6.75 2.06
N ALA A 38 6.67 7.47 0.96
CA ALA A 38 6.35 8.89 0.83
C ALA A 38 4.84 9.16 1.02
N LYS A 39 3.99 8.20 0.63
CA LYS A 39 2.54 8.24 0.88
C LYS A 39 2.13 7.72 2.26
N GLY A 40 3.07 7.30 3.10
CA GLY A 40 2.81 6.76 4.43
C GLY A 40 2.08 5.42 4.45
N MET A 41 2.17 4.63 3.37
CA MET A 41 1.52 3.31 3.22
C MET A 41 2.43 2.15 3.64
N LEU A 42 3.74 2.35 3.50
CA LEU A 42 4.78 1.46 4.00
C LEU A 42 5.62 2.18 5.05
N GLN A 43 6.13 1.41 6.01
CA GLN A 43 7.09 1.85 7.01
C GLN A 43 8.20 0.81 7.11
N ASP A 44 9.44 1.27 7.19
CA ASP A 44 10.59 0.40 7.50
C ASP A 44 10.81 0.40 9.01
N ASP A 45 10.73 -0.78 9.62
CA ASP A 45 10.89 -0.96 11.08
C ASP A 45 12.27 -1.56 11.44
N GLY A 46 13.24 -1.54 10.50
CA GLY A 46 14.58 -2.11 10.67
C GLY A 46 14.65 -3.65 10.53
N ASP A 47 13.58 -4.38 10.88
CA ASP A 47 13.44 -5.82 10.65
C ASP A 47 12.83 -6.15 9.27
N GLY A 48 12.23 -5.14 8.62
CA GLY A 48 11.65 -5.23 7.29
C GLY A 48 10.61 -4.15 7.01
N MET A 49 10.09 -4.16 5.77
CA MET A 49 8.98 -3.29 5.40
C MET A 49 7.67 -3.84 5.93
N GLN A 50 6.96 -3.01 6.69
CA GLN A 50 5.63 -3.28 7.20
C GLN A 50 4.61 -2.32 6.59
N LEU A 51 3.37 -2.81 6.42
CA LEU A 51 2.25 -1.98 6.00
C LEU A 51 1.77 -1.13 7.16
N THR A 52 1.59 0.17 6.90
CA THR A 52 0.91 1.06 7.84
C THR A 52 -0.60 0.81 7.82
N PRO A 53 -1.36 1.36 8.78
CA PRO A 53 -2.83 1.32 8.73
C PRO A 53 -3.40 1.89 7.43
N ALA A 54 -2.78 2.94 6.88
CA ALA A 54 -3.18 3.53 5.60
C ALA A 54 -2.94 2.58 4.43
N GLY A 55 -1.77 1.91 4.41
CA GLY A 55 -1.48 0.89 3.40
C GLY A 55 -2.45 -0.29 3.46
N ARG A 56 -2.72 -0.80 4.67
CA ARG A 56 -3.72 -1.86 4.88
C ARG A 56 -5.11 -1.46 4.39
N HIS A 57 -5.54 -0.24 4.69
CA HIS A 57 -6.84 0.26 4.24
C HIS A 57 -6.90 0.43 2.71
N ALA A 58 -5.81 0.89 2.09
CA ALA A 58 -5.73 0.98 0.63
C ALA A 58 -5.84 -0.39 -0.05
N LEU A 59 -5.23 -1.43 0.56
CA LEU A 59 -5.37 -2.81 0.09
C LEU A 59 -6.80 -3.34 0.26
N ASP A 60 -7.43 -3.07 1.40
CA ASP A 60 -8.81 -3.48 1.72
C ASP A 60 -9.82 -2.86 0.73
N ILE A 61 -9.69 -1.55 0.45
CA ILE A 61 -10.54 -0.87 -0.54
C ILE A 61 -10.25 -1.37 -1.97
N GLY A 62 -8.97 -1.56 -2.30
CA GLY A 62 -8.53 -1.99 -3.64
C GLY A 62 -8.89 -3.45 -3.97
N ASP A 63 -9.18 -4.29 -2.97
CA ASP A 63 -9.61 -5.69 -3.14
C ASP A 63 -11.06 -5.82 -3.62
N GLY A 64 -11.79 -4.70 -3.70
CA GLY A 64 -13.24 -4.77 -3.84
C GLY A 64 -13.85 -5.48 -2.63
N PRO A 65 -15.19 -5.57 -2.54
CA PRO A 65 -15.81 -6.34 -1.48
C PRO A 65 -15.48 -7.83 -1.69
N THR A 66 -14.40 -8.32 -1.11
CA THR A 66 -14.23 -9.75 -0.83
C THR A 66 -15.24 -10.09 0.27
N VAL A 67 -16.48 -10.38 -0.13
CA VAL A 67 -17.49 -10.93 0.77
C VAL A 67 -16.97 -12.31 1.18
N PRO A 68 -16.54 -12.53 2.44
CA PRO A 68 -16.18 -13.87 2.88
C PRO A 68 -17.48 -14.68 2.92
N GLY A 69 -17.69 -15.56 1.93
CA GLY A 69 -18.85 -16.45 1.88
C GLY A 69 -19.67 -16.46 0.59
N LEU A 70 -19.23 -15.85 -0.52
CA LEU A 70 -19.90 -15.99 -1.83
C LEU A 70 -19.12 -16.79 -2.89
N ASP A 71 -17.99 -17.39 -2.52
CA ASP A 71 -17.28 -18.41 -3.29
C ASP A 71 -17.41 -19.75 -2.54
N ASN A 72 -18.59 -20.38 -2.58
CA ASN A 72 -18.78 -21.83 -2.38
C ASN A 72 -20.11 -22.26 -3.01
#